data_AF-A0A937TYH8-F1
#
_entry.id   AF-A0A937TYH8-F1
#
_cell.length_a   1.000
_cell.length_b   1.000
_cell.length_c   1.000
_cell.angle_alpha   90.00
_cell.angle_beta   90.00
_cell.angle_gamma   90.00
#
_symmetry.space_group_name_H-M   'P 1'
#
loop_
_entity.id
_entity.type
_entity.pdbx_description
1 polymer ?
#
loop_
_entity_poly.entity_id
_entity_poly.type
_entity_poly.pdbx_seq_one_letter_code
_entity_poly.pdbx_strand_id
1 'polypeptide(L)'
;MEDFSLHILDIAENSISASAKTIEIRIYEDQAKDLLTIEIRDDGNGMDEQTVKKVLDPFFTTRTTRRVGLGLSLLAQAAKDSDGTFDLKSGPGEGTTVEATFRLSHPDCKPMGDIGQTMQTLVVGHPEIDFLYDHKKDDSTYHFDTRETGRE
;
A
#
# COMPACT_ATOMS: atom_id res chain seq x y z
N MET A 1 -6.96 0.61 17.00
CA MET A 1 -7.90 1.18 16.01
C MET A 1 -7.27 0.92 14.65
N GLU A 2 -8.03 0.48 13.66
CA GLU A 2 -7.47 0.22 12.32
C GLU A 2 -7.26 1.55 11.60
N ASP A 3 -6.10 1.73 10.96
CA ASP A 3 -5.67 2.99 10.32
C ASP A 3 -4.90 2.71 9.02
N PHE A 4 -4.61 3.75 8.23
CA PHE A 4 -3.94 3.57 6.94
C PHE A 4 -2.51 3.06 7.07
N SER A 5 -1.80 3.37 8.15
CA SER A 5 -0.44 2.87 8.40
C SER A 5 -0.39 1.34 8.49
N LEU A 6 -1.43 0.72 9.06
CA LEU A 6 -1.56 -0.75 9.12
C LEU A 6 -1.90 -1.36 7.76
N HIS A 7 -2.77 -0.72 6.97
CA HIS A 7 -3.04 -1.17 5.61
C HIS A 7 -1.79 -1.11 4.74
N ILE A 8 -1.04 0.00 4.80
CA ILE A 8 0.21 0.17 4.05
C ILE A 8 1.22 -0.92 4.43
N LEU A 9 1.38 -1.20 5.72
CA LEU A 9 2.24 -2.28 6.20
C LEU A 9 1.82 -3.64 5.62
N ASP A 10 0.53 -3.99 5.71
CA ASP A 10 0.03 -5.27 5.20
C ASP A 10 0.21 -5.43 3.67
N ILE A 11 0.03 -4.36 2.89
CA ILE A 11 0.24 -4.39 1.44
C ILE A 11 1.72 -4.47 1.10
N ALA A 12 2.59 -3.69 1.75
CA ALA A 12 4.04 -3.79 1.55
C ALA A 12 4.56 -5.20 1.89
N GLU A 13 4.04 -5.83 2.95
CA GLU A 13 4.35 -7.23 3.31
C GLU A 13 3.89 -8.23 2.23
N ASN A 14 2.81 -7.94 1.50
CA ASN A 14 2.42 -8.76 0.35
C ASN A 14 3.42 -8.61 -0.81
N SER A 15 3.88 -7.39 -1.09
CA SER A 15 4.91 -7.12 -2.09
C SER A 15 6.24 -7.82 -1.76
N ILE A 16 6.64 -7.80 -0.49
CA ILE A 16 7.81 -8.55 0.02
C ILE A 16 7.64 -10.06 -0.24
N SER A 17 6.45 -10.60 0.07
CA SER A 17 6.13 -12.02 -0.18
C SER A 17 6.14 -12.35 -1.68
N ALA A 18 5.84 -11.37 -2.53
CA ALA A 18 5.93 -11.47 -3.98
C ALA A 18 7.37 -11.31 -4.51
N SER A 19 8.39 -11.30 -3.64
CA SER A 19 9.81 -11.19 -3.99
C SER A 19 10.20 -9.86 -4.63
N ALA A 20 9.47 -8.79 -4.32
CA ALA A 20 9.83 -7.43 -4.73
C ALA A 20 11.23 -7.04 -4.21
N LYS A 21 11.95 -6.27 -5.02
CA LYS A 21 13.22 -5.62 -4.69
C LYS A 21 13.05 -4.13 -4.46
N THR A 22 12.04 -3.54 -5.08
CA THR A 22 11.69 -2.14 -4.96
C THR A 22 10.23 -2.03 -4.59
N ILE A 23 9.94 -1.27 -3.53
CA ILE A 23 8.57 -0.94 -3.12
C ILE A 23 8.46 0.58 -3.05
N GLU A 24 7.52 1.13 -3.80
CA GLU A 24 7.20 2.55 -3.85
C GLU A 24 5.85 2.78 -3.18
N ILE A 25 5.81 3.67 -2.19
CA ILE A 25 4.61 4.03 -1.44
C ILE A 25 4.39 5.53 -1.64
N ARG A 26 3.26 5.90 -2.21
CA ARG A 26 2.89 7.30 -2.40
C ARG A 26 1.60 7.63 -1.67
N ILE A 27 1.60 8.74 -0.95
CA ILE A 27 0.43 9.30 -0.27
C ILE A 27 0.23 10.71 -0.77
N TYR A 28 -0.96 10.98 -1.32
CA TYR A 28 -1.36 12.31 -1.76
C TYR A 28 -2.62 12.75 -1.02
N GLU A 29 -2.47 13.79 -0.19
CA GLU A 29 -3.57 14.48 0.48
C GLU A 29 -3.84 15.82 -0.20
N ASP A 30 -5.05 16.00 -0.70
CA ASP A 30 -5.54 17.24 -1.31
C ASP A 30 -6.79 17.70 -0.56
N GLN A 31 -6.61 18.60 0.41
CA GLN A 31 -7.71 19.09 1.24
C GLN A 31 -8.72 19.91 0.43
N ALA A 32 -8.25 20.62 -0.60
CA ALA A 32 -9.11 21.42 -1.46
C ALA A 32 -10.04 20.57 -2.34
N LYS A 33 -9.57 19.38 -2.75
CA LYS A 33 -10.39 18.39 -3.49
C LYS A 33 -11.08 17.36 -2.60
N ASP A 34 -10.88 17.44 -1.28
CA ASP A 34 -11.40 16.46 -0.31
C ASP A 34 -11.00 15.01 -0.65
N LEU A 35 -9.75 14.83 -1.10
CA LEU A 35 -9.26 13.58 -1.67
C LEU A 35 -7.95 13.13 -1.01
N LEU A 36 -7.93 11.87 -0.58
CA LEU A 36 -6.73 11.14 -0.22
C LEU A 36 -6.51 10.03 -1.25
N THR A 37 -5.29 9.92 -1.76
CA THR A 37 -4.85 8.81 -2.61
C THR A 37 -3.67 8.11 -1.94
N ILE A 38 -3.75 6.78 -1.83
CA ILE A 38 -2.66 5.90 -1.39
C ILE A 38 -2.35 4.97 -2.57
N GLU A 39 -1.12 5.04 -3.07
CA GLU A 39 -0.59 4.19 -4.12
C GLU A 39 0.56 3.36 -3.56
N ILE A 40 0.56 2.05 -3.81
CA ILE A 40 1.67 1.16 -3.48
C ILE A 40 2.02 0.38 -4.73
N ARG A 41 3.28 0.46 -5.14
CA ARG A 41 3.82 -0.20 -6.31
C ARG A 41 5.00 -1.07 -5.93
N ASP A 42 5.07 -2.25 -6.52
CA ASP A 42 6.21 -3.15 -6.39
C ASP A 42 6.63 -3.74 -7.73
N ASP A 43 7.87 -4.24 -7.76
CA ASP A 43 8.48 -4.95 -8.89
C ASP A 43 8.54 -6.48 -8.65
N GLY A 44 7.63 -7.01 -7.82
CA GLY A 44 7.58 -8.43 -7.51
C GLY A 44 7.10 -9.31 -8.67
N ASN A 45 6.80 -10.56 -8.37
CA ASN A 45 6.38 -11.56 -9.36
C ASN A 45 5.03 -11.22 -10.05
N GLY A 46 4.25 -10.29 -9.49
CA GLY A 46 2.92 -9.96 -9.97
C GLY A 46 1.93 -11.13 -9.89
N MET A 47 0.78 -10.95 -10.54
CA MET A 47 -0.37 -11.87 -10.51
C MET A 47 -0.92 -12.08 -11.91
N ASP A 48 -1.38 -13.30 -12.21
CA ASP A 48 -2.16 -13.55 -13.42
C ASP A 48 -3.59 -13.00 -13.31
N GLU A 49 -4.28 -12.87 -14.44
CA GLU A 49 -5.65 -12.32 -14.47
C GLU A 49 -6.65 -13.08 -13.58
N GLN A 50 -6.46 -14.39 -13.39
CA GLN A 50 -7.35 -15.19 -12.55
C GLN A 50 -7.15 -14.87 -11.07
N THR A 51 -5.89 -14.64 -10.69
CA THR A 51 -5.47 -14.27 -9.34
C THR A 51 -5.92 -12.85 -9.03
N VAL A 52 -5.72 -11.89 -9.96
CA VAL A 52 -6.21 -10.49 -9.81
C VAL A 52 -7.72 -10.46 -9.55
N LYS A 53 -8.51 -11.29 -10.23
CA LYS A 53 -9.98 -11.37 -10.01
C LYS A 53 -10.38 -11.95 -8.65
N LYS A 54 -9.49 -12.69 -8.00
CA LYS A 54 -9.74 -13.38 -6.73
C LYS A 54 -9.06 -12.73 -5.54
N VAL A 55 -8.04 -11.90 -5.74
CA VAL A 55 -7.22 -11.36 -4.64
C VAL A 55 -7.99 -10.39 -3.74
N LEU A 56 -9.15 -9.90 -4.18
CA LEU A 56 -10.08 -9.12 -3.36
C LEU A 56 -11.09 -9.97 -2.58
N ASP A 57 -11.15 -11.28 -2.82
CA ASP A 57 -11.93 -12.20 -2.00
C ASP A 57 -11.21 -12.37 -0.64
N PRO A 58 -11.84 -11.99 0.49
CA PRO A 58 -11.23 -12.11 1.82
C PRO A 58 -10.74 -13.54 2.14
N PHE A 59 -11.37 -14.56 1.56
CA PHE A 59 -11.05 -15.96 1.80
C PHE A 59 -9.98 -16.52 0.85
N PHE A 60 -9.57 -15.75 -0.15
CA PHE A 60 -8.51 -16.12 -1.07
C PHE A 60 -7.15 -15.62 -0.57
N THR A 61 -6.22 -16.55 -0.35
CA THR A 61 -4.83 -16.23 0.01
C THR A 61 -3.89 -17.30 -0.53
N THR A 62 -2.72 -16.88 -1.00
CA THR A 62 -1.62 -17.77 -1.38
C THR A 62 -0.62 -17.96 -0.23
N ARG A 63 -0.77 -17.22 0.89
CA ARG A 63 0.07 -17.34 2.09
C ARG A 63 -0.31 -18.58 2.90
N THR A 64 0.67 -19.41 3.26
CA THR A 64 0.46 -20.62 4.07
C THR A 64 0.41 -20.34 5.57
N THR A 65 1.00 -19.22 6.02
CA THR A 65 1.11 -18.84 7.44
C THR A 65 -0.13 -18.12 7.98
N ARG A 66 -0.92 -17.47 7.10
CA ARG A 66 -2.14 -16.75 7.46
C ARG A 66 -3.30 -17.30 6.63
N ARG A 67 -4.34 -17.81 7.30
CA ARG A 67 -5.50 -18.47 6.64
C ARG A 67 -6.45 -17.51 5.90
N VAL A 68 -6.19 -16.20 5.91
CA VAL A 68 -7.10 -15.18 5.35
C VAL A 68 -6.29 -14.08 4.64
N GLY A 69 -6.70 -13.70 3.43
CA GLY A 69 -6.06 -12.71 2.56
C GLY A 69 -6.69 -11.33 2.74
N LEU A 70 -6.56 -10.76 3.94
CA LEU A 70 -7.34 -9.59 4.32
C LEU A 70 -6.79 -8.24 3.83
N GLY A 71 -5.49 -8.12 3.54
CA GLY A 71 -4.88 -6.80 3.29
C GLY A 71 -5.57 -6.00 2.18
N LEU A 72 -5.62 -6.56 0.97
CA LEU A 72 -6.21 -5.88 -0.20
C LEU A 72 -7.74 -5.76 -0.09
N SER A 73 -8.41 -6.79 0.44
CA SER A 73 -9.86 -6.78 0.60
C SER A 73 -10.34 -5.75 1.64
N LEU A 74 -9.61 -5.60 2.76
CA LEU A 74 -9.91 -4.57 3.77
C LEU A 74 -9.62 -3.17 3.26
N LEU A 75 -8.53 -2.96 2.50
CA LEU A 75 -8.23 -1.66 1.90
C LEU A 75 -9.31 -1.26 0.87
N ALA A 76 -9.73 -2.19 0.02
CA ALA A 76 -10.81 -1.96 -0.94
C ALA A 76 -12.14 -1.65 -0.25
N GLN A 77 -12.44 -2.34 0.85
CA GLN A 77 -13.63 -2.08 1.66
C GLN A 77 -13.56 -0.69 2.33
N ALA A 78 -12.41 -0.32 2.89
CA ALA A 78 -12.21 1.00 3.49
C ALA A 78 -12.39 2.13 2.46
N ALA A 79 -11.89 1.95 1.24
CA ALA A 79 -12.07 2.92 0.15
C ALA A 79 -13.55 3.07 -0.19
N LYS A 80 -14.26 1.95 -0.36
CA LYS A 80 -15.69 1.94 -0.64
C LYS A 80 -16.52 2.59 0.48
N ASP A 81 -16.21 2.29 1.74
CA ASP A 81 -16.92 2.85 2.90
C ASP A 81 -16.65 4.34 3.08
N SER A 82 -15.59 4.88 2.44
CA SER A 82 -15.22 6.29 2.49
C SER A 82 -15.56 7.05 1.20
N ASP A 83 -16.55 6.59 0.42
CA ASP A 83 -16.95 7.17 -0.87
C ASP A 83 -15.81 7.29 -1.91
N GLY A 84 -14.81 6.40 -1.80
CA GLY A 84 -13.63 6.35 -2.65
C GLY A 84 -13.60 5.18 -3.63
N THR A 85 -12.43 4.95 -4.23
CA THR A 85 -12.21 3.92 -5.26
C THR A 85 -11.02 3.04 -4.93
N PHE A 86 -11.00 1.83 -5.47
CA PHE A 86 -9.87 0.92 -5.37
C PHE A 86 -9.57 0.36 -6.76
N ASP A 87 -8.31 0.42 -7.18
CA ASP A 87 -7.80 -0.12 -8.45
C ASP A 87 -6.55 -0.98 -8.19
N LEU A 88 -6.42 -2.06 -8.96
CA LEU A 88 -5.32 -2.99 -8.87
C LEU A 88 -4.87 -3.37 -10.28
N LYS A 89 -3.61 -3.13 -10.58
CA LYS A 89 -2.95 -3.54 -11.83
C LYS A 89 -1.81 -4.48 -11.50
N SER A 90 -1.78 -5.64 -12.15
CA SER A 90 -0.69 -6.60 -11.99
C SER A 90 -0.62 -7.50 -13.22
N GLY A 91 0.60 -7.92 -13.56
CA GLY A 91 0.88 -8.87 -14.62
C GLY A 91 2.02 -9.81 -14.20
N PRO A 92 2.06 -11.06 -14.68
CA PRO A 92 3.14 -12.00 -14.33
C PRO A 92 4.52 -11.44 -14.70
N GLY A 93 5.38 -11.23 -13.72
CA GLY A 93 6.72 -10.66 -13.86
C GLY A 93 6.76 -9.14 -14.04
N GLU A 94 5.62 -8.45 -13.98
CA GLU A 94 5.53 -6.99 -14.15
C GLU A 94 5.36 -6.22 -12.83
N GLY A 95 5.24 -6.95 -11.71
CA GLY A 95 4.95 -6.38 -10.41
C GLY A 95 3.46 -6.11 -10.17
N THR A 96 3.18 -5.27 -9.18
CA THR A 96 1.82 -4.90 -8.78
C THR A 96 1.73 -3.42 -8.50
N THR A 97 0.61 -2.80 -8.85
CA THR A 97 0.24 -1.44 -8.45
C THR A 97 -1.14 -1.47 -7.84
N VAL A 98 -1.23 -1.02 -6.59
CA VAL A 98 -2.46 -0.86 -5.82
C VAL A 98 -2.70 0.62 -5.67
N GLU A 99 -3.89 1.10 -6.03
CA GLU A 99 -4.30 2.49 -5.80
C GLU A 99 -5.64 2.50 -5.06
N ALA A 100 -5.71 3.22 -3.96
CA ALA A 100 -6.94 3.43 -3.21
C ALA A 100 -7.15 4.93 -2.98
N THR A 101 -8.36 5.40 -3.25
CA THR A 101 -8.78 6.77 -2.97
C THR A 101 -9.83 6.81 -1.88
N PHE A 102 -9.90 7.93 -1.17
CA PHE A 102 -10.82 8.15 -0.04
C PHE A 102 -11.26 9.60 -0.02
N ARG A 103 -12.51 9.87 0.37
CA ARG A 103 -12.95 11.22 0.70
C ARG A 103 -12.46 11.60 2.10
N LEU A 104 -11.62 12.63 2.20
CA LEU A 104 -10.96 13.02 3.46
C LEU A 104 -11.95 13.39 4.57
N SER A 105 -13.05 14.06 4.22
CA SER A 105 -14.10 14.51 5.14
C SER A 105 -15.09 13.42 5.55
N HIS A 106 -15.01 12.22 4.97
CA HIS A 106 -15.97 11.15 5.25
C HIS A 106 -15.82 10.62 6.68
N PRO A 107 -16.91 10.38 7.44
CA PRO A 107 -16.82 9.89 8.82
C PRO A 107 -16.12 8.54 8.98
N ASP A 108 -16.25 7.68 7.97
CA ASP A 108 -15.61 6.36 7.94
C ASP A 108 -14.18 6.38 7.35
N CYS A 109 -13.67 7.56 6.95
CA CYS A 109 -12.30 7.71 6.52
C CYS A 109 -11.37 7.41 7.70
N LYS A 110 -10.59 6.33 7.56
CA LYS A 110 -9.66 5.90 8.60
C LYS A 110 -8.59 6.99 8.83
N PRO A 111 -8.05 7.12 10.05
CA PRO A 111 -6.94 8.03 10.28
C PRO A 111 -5.67 7.53 9.57
N MET A 112 -4.71 8.42 9.34
CA MET A 112 -3.44 8.06 8.70
C MET A 112 -2.61 7.07 9.52
N GLY A 113 -2.65 7.15 10.86
CA GLY A 113 -1.79 6.35 11.73
C GLY A 113 -0.35 6.86 11.79
N ASP A 114 0.58 6.01 12.22
CA ASP A 114 2.01 6.35 12.34
C ASP A 114 2.80 5.82 11.14
N ILE A 115 2.82 6.60 10.05
CA ILE A 115 3.55 6.21 8.84
C ILE A 115 5.06 6.16 9.07
N GLY A 116 5.60 7.01 9.96
CA GLY A 116 7.03 7.01 10.27
C GLY A 116 7.47 5.68 10.89
N GLN A 117 6.71 5.18 11.87
CA GLN A 117 6.96 3.89 12.50
C GLN A 117 6.76 2.73 11.50
N THR A 118 5.73 2.78 10.65
CA THR A 118 5.51 1.78 9.60
C THR A 118 6.69 1.72 8.64
N MET A 119 7.14 2.87 8.12
CA MET A 119 8.30 2.94 7.23
C MET A 119 9.57 2.44 7.91
N GLN A 120 9.81 2.83 9.18
CA GLN A 120 10.95 2.33 9.94
C GLN A 120 10.91 0.80 10.09
N THR A 121 9.73 0.25 10.39
CA THR A 121 9.54 -1.21 10.53
C THR A 121 9.87 -1.94 9.24
N LEU A 122 9.40 -1.42 8.10
CA LEU A 122 9.68 -1.98 6.78
C LEU A 122 11.17 -1.93 6.43
N VAL A 123 11.79 -0.76 6.58
CA VAL A 123 13.21 -0.54 6.23
C VAL A 123 14.16 -1.36 7.11
N VAL A 124 13.91 -1.40 8.42
CA VAL A 124 14.76 -2.18 9.36
C VAL A 124 14.51 -3.68 9.24
N GLY A 125 13.26 -4.08 8.98
CA GLY A 125 12.87 -5.49 8.85
C GLY A 125 13.38 -6.14 7.55
N HIS A 126 13.53 -5.35 6.48
CA HIS A 126 13.87 -5.82 5.14
C HIS A 126 14.97 -4.96 4.48
N PRO A 127 16.20 -4.95 5.04
CA PRO A 127 17.29 -4.10 4.56
C PRO A 127 17.77 -4.43 3.12
N GLU A 128 17.35 -5.57 2.56
CA GLU A 128 17.62 -5.97 1.19
C GLU A 128 16.69 -5.34 0.15
N ILE A 129 15.60 -4.69 0.59
CA ILE A 129 14.58 -4.07 -0.27
C ILE A 129 14.79 -2.56 -0.29
N ASP A 130 14.66 -1.98 -1.48
CA ASP A 130 14.65 -0.53 -1.65
C ASP A 130 13.23 0.01 -1.45
N PHE A 131 13.08 0.94 -0.51
CA PHE A 131 11.83 1.62 -0.23
C PHE A 131 11.91 3.07 -0.71
N LEU A 132 10.95 3.43 -1.55
CA LEU A 132 10.71 4.80 -1.99
C LEU A 132 9.39 5.26 -1.37
N TYR A 133 9.40 6.42 -0.72
CA TYR A 133 8.23 6.97 -0.07
C TYR A 133 8.07 8.44 -0.44
N ASP A 134 6.91 8.76 -1.02
CA ASP A 134 6.48 10.12 -1.30
C ASP A 134 5.21 10.42 -0.52
N HIS A 135 5.23 11.49 0.28
CA HIS A 135 4.03 12.01 0.93
C HIS A 135 3.87 13.46 0.61
N LYS A 136 2.86 13.76 -0.20
CA LYS A 136 2.47 15.12 -0.51
C LYS A 136 1.16 15.45 0.19
N LYS A 137 1.18 16.56 0.93
CA LYS A 137 0.02 17.13 1.61
C LYS A 137 -0.07 18.61 1.25
N ASP A 138 -1.06 18.93 0.43
CA ASP A 138 -1.25 20.27 -0.15
C ASP A 138 0.05 20.76 -0.83
N ASP A 139 0.73 21.76 -0.25
CA ASP A 139 1.99 22.33 -0.75
C ASP A 139 3.26 21.69 -0.15
N SER A 140 3.12 20.84 0.87
CA SER A 140 4.25 20.18 1.53
C SER A 140 4.51 18.82 0.91
N THR A 141 5.77 18.53 0.58
CA THR A 141 6.19 17.21 0.09
C THR A 141 7.31 16.68 0.98
N TYR A 142 7.16 15.43 1.41
CA TYR A 142 8.21 14.64 2.03
C TYR A 142 8.59 13.51 1.08
N HIS A 143 9.90 13.34 0.88
CA HIS A 143 10.47 12.27 0.07
C HIS A 143 11.49 11.50 0.89
N PHE A 144 11.46 10.18 0.77
CA PHE A 144 12.43 9.29 1.39
C PHE A 144 12.75 8.15 0.43
N ASP A 145 14.04 7.94 0.16
CA ASP A 145 14.54 6.88 -0.72
C ASP A 145 15.73 6.20 -0.05
N THR A 146 15.59 4.90 0.25
CA THR A 146 16.64 4.12 0.91
C THR A 146 17.90 3.97 0.06
N ARG A 147 17.82 4.21 -1.26
CA ARG A 147 18.96 4.14 -2.18
C ARG A 147 19.85 5.38 -2.08
N GLU A 148 19.28 6.51 -1.64
CA GLU A 148 20.00 7.77 -1.46
C GLU A 148 20.63 7.86 -0.07
N THR A 149 20.03 7.20 0.93
CA THR A 149 20.63 7.00 2.24
C THR A 149 21.66 5.87 2.14
N GLY A 150 22.89 6.22 1.78
CA GLY A 150 23.97 5.26 1.49
C GLY A 150 23.98 4.03 2.41
N ARG A 151 23.95 2.84 1.81
CA ARG A 151 24.30 1.58 2.50
C ARG A 151 25.81 1.63 2.76
N GLU A 152 26.22 2.23 3.89
CA GLU A 152 27.61 2.17 4.39
C GLU A 152 27.96 0.75 4.88
#